data_AF-A0A8S2X4J1-F1
#
_entry.id   AF-A0A8S2X4J1-F1
#
_cell.length_a   1.000
_cell.length_b   1.000
_cell.length_c   1.000
_cell.angle_alpha   90.00
_cell.angle_beta   90.00
_cell.angle_gamma   90.00
#
_symmetry.space_group_name_H-M   'P 1'
#
loop_
_entity.id
_entity.type
_entity.pdbx_description
1 polymer ?
#
loop_
_entity_poly.entity_id
_entity_poly.type
_entity_poly.pdbx_seq_one_letter_code
_entity_poly.pdbx_strand_id
1 'polypeptide(L)'
;TFNVVIFVDRSEGGGSISNGSMEIMLHRRTLNDDSLGVGEPLNETAYGQGLVVRGRHILILETPEASAGYHRVAAQRLYMHPLTSFSLIPQDYYNYSAAYRQTWSALADTLPLNVHLLTLDQLGPKDFLVRVEHYFELYEDDTYSKPVTFDLQSIFKAIGTISNTVELTLGANLELSDLKRLDWVTDGESSSTKKTSKERSLDDTNITLNPMQIRTFTVALA
;
A
#
# COMPACT_ATOMS: atom_id res chain seq x y z
N THR A 1 -11.89 18.70 -20.30
CA THR A 1 -12.49 17.68 -19.41
C THR A 1 -11.62 17.59 -18.18
N PHE A 2 -12.21 17.37 -17.00
CA PHE A 2 -11.48 17.21 -15.75
C PHE A 2 -11.92 15.90 -15.09
N ASN A 3 -11.02 15.30 -14.31
CA ASN A 3 -11.30 14.18 -13.44
C ASN A 3 -11.48 14.68 -12.01
N VAL A 4 -12.53 14.17 -11.35
CA VAL A 4 -12.79 14.44 -9.93
C VAL A 4 -12.44 13.19 -9.14
N VAL A 5 -11.59 13.36 -8.13
CA VAL A 5 -11.20 12.28 -7.20
C VAL A 5 -11.56 12.71 -5.79
N ILE A 6 -12.23 11.82 -5.04
CA ILE A 6 -12.49 12.01 -3.62
C ILE A 6 -11.68 10.98 -2.83
N PHE A 7 -10.80 11.46 -1.96
CA PHE A 7 -10.17 10.62 -0.95
C PHE A 7 -11.04 10.56 0.30
N VAL A 8 -11.21 9.34 0.78
CA VAL A 8 -11.92 9.01 2.03
C VAL A 8 -10.89 8.66 3.11
N ASP A 9 -11.19 9.00 4.36
CA ASP A 9 -10.33 8.65 5.50
C ASP A 9 -10.66 7.28 6.11
N ARG A 10 -11.70 6.62 5.61
CA ARG A 10 -12.19 5.30 6.03
C ARG A 10 -12.99 4.63 4.91
N SER A 11 -13.34 3.36 5.10
CA SER A 11 -14.24 2.65 4.19
C SER A 11 -15.63 3.27 4.19
N GLU A 12 -16.09 3.72 3.02
CA GLU A 12 -17.40 4.35 2.84
C GLU A 12 -18.05 3.82 1.55
N GLY A 13 -19.38 3.76 1.55
CA GLY A 13 -20.15 3.46 0.35
C GLY A 13 -20.38 4.72 -0.48
N GLY A 14 -20.13 4.66 -1.78
CA GLY A 14 -20.35 5.77 -2.71
C GLY A 14 -21.05 5.36 -3.99
N GLY A 15 -21.56 6.35 -4.73
CA GLY A 15 -22.29 6.15 -5.98
C GLY A 15 -22.19 7.35 -6.93
N SER A 16 -22.59 7.12 -8.18
CA SER A 16 -22.76 8.15 -9.22
C SER A 16 -24.15 7.97 -9.83
N ILE A 17 -25.17 8.50 -9.16
CA ILE A 17 -26.59 8.25 -9.50
C ILE A 17 -27.09 9.07 -10.70
N SER A 18 -26.33 10.08 -11.12
CA SER A 18 -26.60 10.89 -12.31
C SER A 18 -25.29 11.31 -12.98
N ASN A 19 -25.33 11.63 -14.27
CA ASN A 19 -24.15 12.06 -15.03
C ASN A 19 -23.50 13.29 -14.38
N GLY A 20 -22.21 13.18 -14.05
CA GLY A 20 -21.46 14.25 -13.41
C GLY A 20 -21.72 14.42 -11.91
N SER A 21 -22.39 13.45 -11.26
CA SER A 21 -22.57 13.43 -9.80
C SER A 21 -21.72 12.36 -9.13
N MET A 22 -21.33 12.62 -7.90
CA MET A 22 -20.71 11.63 -7.01
C MET A 22 -21.27 11.86 -5.61
N GLU A 23 -21.65 10.78 -4.93
CA GLU A 23 -22.17 10.80 -3.56
C GLU A 23 -21.45 9.78 -2.70
N ILE A 24 -21.33 10.09 -1.42
CA ILE A 24 -20.71 9.24 -0.41
C ILE A 24 -21.59 9.25 0.84
N MET A 25 -21.92 8.06 1.35
CA MET A 25 -22.72 7.90 2.55
C MET A 25 -21.84 8.03 3.80
N LEU A 26 -21.97 9.15 4.50
CA LEU A 26 -21.08 9.51 5.62
C LEU A 26 -21.38 8.75 6.92
N HIS A 27 -22.65 8.47 7.20
CA HIS A 27 -23.08 7.77 8.41
C HIS A 27 -24.48 7.18 8.22
N ARG A 28 -24.82 6.14 8.98
CA ARG A 28 -26.07 5.39 8.85
C ARG A 28 -26.66 5.12 10.22
N ARG A 29 -27.98 5.24 10.31
CA ARG A 29 -28.77 4.83 11.47
C ARG A 29 -30.08 4.22 10.99
N THR A 30 -30.42 3.03 11.48
CA THR A 30 -31.71 2.38 11.26
C THR A 30 -32.43 2.19 12.58
N LEU A 31 -33.77 2.14 12.53
CA LEU A 31 -34.61 1.86 13.71
C LEU A 31 -35.05 0.40 13.77
N ASN A 32 -34.83 -0.34 12.68
CA ASN A 32 -35.19 -1.75 12.55
C ASN A 32 -33.97 -2.55 12.09
N ASP A 33 -33.92 -3.81 12.53
CA ASP A 33 -33.03 -4.85 12.04
C ASP A 33 -33.40 -5.27 10.62
N ASP A 34 -32.42 -5.71 9.83
CA ASP A 34 -32.61 -6.16 8.45
C ASP A 34 -32.89 -7.66 8.31
N SER A 35 -32.91 -8.39 9.43
CA SER A 35 -33.17 -9.82 9.54
C SER A 35 -32.13 -10.71 8.82
N LEU A 36 -30.89 -10.24 8.71
CA LEU A 36 -29.77 -11.00 8.15
C LEU A 36 -28.88 -11.68 9.19
N GLY A 37 -29.29 -11.69 10.46
CA GLY A 37 -28.73 -12.55 11.51
C GLY A 37 -28.09 -11.85 12.70
N VAL A 38 -27.86 -10.53 12.63
CA VAL A 38 -27.32 -9.76 13.76
C VAL A 38 -28.36 -9.58 14.86
N GLY A 39 -29.63 -9.32 14.49
CA GLY A 39 -30.74 -9.26 15.43
C GLY A 39 -30.87 -7.95 16.19
N GLU A 40 -30.27 -6.87 15.69
CA GLU A 40 -30.36 -5.52 16.25
C GLU A 40 -30.36 -4.45 15.14
N PRO A 41 -31.06 -3.31 15.35
CA PRO A 41 -30.98 -2.20 14.42
C PRO A 41 -29.58 -1.55 14.47
N LEU A 42 -29.13 -0.98 13.35
CA LEU A 42 -27.93 -0.16 13.30
C LEU A 42 -28.21 1.20 13.99
N ASN A 43 -28.15 1.23 15.32
CA ASN A 43 -28.55 2.38 16.15
C ASN A 43 -27.50 2.70 17.21
N GLU A 44 -26.28 2.99 16.79
CA GLU A 44 -25.15 3.26 17.67
C GLU A 44 -25.36 4.52 18.54
N THR A 45 -24.99 4.43 19.81
CA THR A 45 -25.13 5.54 20.78
C THR A 45 -23.86 5.71 21.62
N ALA A 46 -23.62 6.95 22.06
CA ALA A 46 -22.60 7.31 23.04
C ALA A 46 -23.20 8.25 24.08
N TYR A 47 -22.98 7.98 25.37
CA TYR A 47 -23.53 8.77 26.49
C TYR A 47 -25.06 8.97 26.44
N GLY A 48 -25.79 7.96 25.96
CA GLY A 48 -27.25 8.01 25.81
C GLY A 48 -27.75 8.88 24.64
N GLN A 49 -26.86 9.35 23.78
CA GLN A 49 -27.19 10.11 22.57
C GLN A 49 -26.74 9.35 21.32
N GLY A 50 -27.31 9.70 20.16
CA GLY A 50 -26.87 9.11 18.88
C GLY A 50 -25.38 9.35 18.64
N LEU A 51 -24.68 8.33 18.13
CA LEU A 51 -23.26 8.43 17.87
C LEU A 51 -22.95 9.58 16.92
N VAL A 52 -21.89 10.32 17.23
CA VAL A 52 -21.35 11.38 16.36
C VAL A 52 -19.98 10.94 15.88
N VAL A 53 -19.85 10.80 14.58
CA VAL A 53 -18.57 10.50 13.92
C VAL A 53 -18.02 11.75 13.24
N ARG A 54 -16.69 11.91 13.28
CA ARG A 54 -15.96 12.92 12.51
C ARG A 54 -15.11 12.23 11.47
N GLY A 55 -15.22 12.67 10.23
CA GLY A 55 -14.39 12.21 9.11
C GLY A 55 -13.78 13.38 8.34
N ARG A 56 -12.89 13.05 7.41
CA ARG A 56 -12.26 13.99 6.49
C ARG A 56 -12.30 13.44 5.07
N HIS A 57 -12.76 14.28 4.15
CA HIS A 57 -12.76 14.01 2.71
C HIS A 57 -11.89 15.04 2.02
N ILE A 58 -11.14 14.61 1.01
CA ILE A 58 -10.30 15.51 0.21
C ILE A 58 -10.74 15.37 -1.24
N LEU A 59 -11.15 16.50 -1.82
CA LEU A 59 -11.57 16.60 -3.21
C LEU A 59 -10.42 17.14 -4.05
N ILE A 60 -10.12 16.47 -5.16
CA ILE A 60 -9.13 16.92 -6.14
C ILE A 60 -9.79 17.00 -7.51
N LEU A 61 -9.43 18.04 -8.24
CA LEU A 61 -9.79 18.23 -9.64
C LEU A 61 -8.49 18.32 -10.43
N GLU A 62 -8.34 17.42 -11.39
CA GLU A 62 -7.15 17.36 -12.25
C GLU A 62 -7.52 17.07 -13.70
N THR A 63 -6.57 17.23 -14.62
CA THR A 63 -6.78 16.75 -16.00
C THR A 63 -6.74 15.23 -16.07
N PRO A 64 -7.39 14.59 -17.06
CA PRO A 64 -7.35 13.14 -17.22
C PRO A 64 -5.92 12.57 -17.28
N GLU A 65 -5.00 13.29 -17.91
CA GLU A 65 -3.61 12.86 -18.11
C GLU A 65 -2.78 12.94 -16.83
N ALA A 66 -3.02 13.94 -15.96
CA ALA A 66 -2.26 14.14 -14.72
C ALA A 66 -2.89 13.43 -13.51
N SER A 67 -4.18 13.08 -13.60
CA SER A 67 -4.96 12.60 -12.47
C SER A 67 -4.37 11.36 -11.80
N ALA A 68 -3.96 10.35 -12.59
CA ALA A 68 -3.43 9.09 -12.05
C ALA A 68 -2.12 9.26 -11.29
N GLY A 69 -1.14 9.94 -11.91
CA GLY A 69 0.12 10.33 -11.28
C GLY A 69 -0.07 11.01 -9.94
N TYR A 70 -1.03 11.94 -9.87
CA TYR A 70 -1.30 12.67 -8.65
C TYR A 70 -2.04 11.82 -7.60
N HIS A 71 -3.15 11.17 -7.98
CA HIS A 71 -4.03 10.58 -6.97
C HIS A 71 -3.43 9.32 -6.35
N ARG A 72 -2.64 8.53 -7.09
CA ARG A 72 -1.96 7.34 -6.55
C ARG A 72 -0.98 7.74 -5.44
N VAL A 73 -0.13 8.74 -5.70
CA VAL A 73 0.86 9.25 -4.74
C VAL A 73 0.18 9.93 -3.55
N ALA A 74 -0.85 10.75 -3.81
CA ALA A 74 -1.56 11.46 -2.75
C ALA A 74 -2.33 10.50 -1.82
N ALA A 75 -2.97 9.45 -2.37
CA ALA A 75 -3.64 8.42 -1.57
C ALA A 75 -2.66 7.74 -0.60
N GLN A 76 -1.49 7.34 -1.08
CA GLN A 76 -0.46 6.70 -0.24
C GLN A 76 0.04 7.64 0.85
N ARG A 77 0.29 8.92 0.55
CA ARG A 77 0.69 9.92 1.55
C ARG A 77 -0.38 10.19 2.61
N LEU A 78 -1.65 10.14 2.22
CA LEU A 78 -2.77 10.33 3.15
C LEU A 78 -2.93 9.13 4.08
N TYR A 79 -2.78 7.91 3.55
CA TYR A 79 -2.80 6.68 4.32
C TYR A 79 -1.60 6.61 5.28
N MET A 80 -0.38 6.77 4.75
CA MET A 80 0.90 6.75 5.48
C MET A 80 1.33 8.14 5.97
N HIS A 81 0.40 8.91 6.53
CA HIS A 81 0.71 10.23 7.05
C HIS A 81 1.76 10.17 8.19
N PRO A 82 2.64 11.18 8.32
CA PRO A 82 3.65 11.18 9.38
C PRO A 82 3.04 11.09 10.79
N LEU A 83 3.55 10.18 11.60
CA LEU A 83 3.19 10.07 13.01
C LEU A 83 3.98 11.09 13.83
N THR A 84 3.27 11.83 14.67
CA THR A 84 3.89 12.80 15.59
C THR A 84 3.95 12.20 17.00
N SER A 85 5.08 12.40 17.67
CA SER A 85 5.27 12.02 19.07
C SER A 85 5.78 13.23 19.85
N PHE A 86 5.35 13.34 21.10
CA PHE A 86 5.68 14.46 21.97
C PHE A 86 6.21 13.93 23.29
N SER A 87 7.25 14.58 23.83
CA SER A 87 7.83 14.24 25.13
C SER A 87 8.18 15.52 25.88
N LEU A 88 7.97 15.50 27.20
CA LEU A 88 8.40 16.58 28.08
C LEU A 88 9.89 16.38 28.38
N ILE A 89 10.71 17.34 27.95
CA ILE A 89 12.15 17.31 28.19
C ILE A 89 12.54 18.40 29.20
N PRO A 90 13.33 18.07 30.25
CA PRO A 90 13.78 19.05 31.25
C PRO A 90 15.02 19.82 30.76
N GLN A 91 15.09 20.12 29.46
CA GLN A 91 16.21 20.78 28.79
C GLN A 91 15.67 21.70 27.70
N ASP A 92 16.42 22.74 27.34
CA ASP A 92 16.10 23.59 26.20
C ASP A 92 16.46 22.91 24.86
N TYR A 93 15.99 23.50 23.76
CA TYR A 93 16.22 22.96 22.41
C TYR A 93 17.70 22.83 22.07
N TYR A 94 18.54 23.80 22.46
CA TYR A 94 19.97 23.78 22.14
C TYR A 94 20.72 22.62 22.81
N ASN A 95 20.49 22.37 24.10
CA ASN A 95 21.11 21.22 24.78
C ASN A 95 20.57 19.88 24.26
N TYR A 96 19.26 19.80 23.99
CA TYR A 96 18.66 18.57 23.45
C TYR A 96 19.21 18.24 22.05
N SER A 97 19.25 19.23 21.16
CA SER A 97 19.74 19.05 19.78
C SER A 97 21.23 18.72 19.71
N ALA A 98 22.02 19.19 20.67
CA ALA A 98 23.43 18.83 20.80
C ALA A 98 23.62 17.39 21.33
N ALA A 99 22.75 16.92 22.24
CA ALA A 99 22.89 15.61 22.88
C ALA A 99 22.29 14.45 22.08
N TYR A 100 21.27 14.70 21.25
CA TYR A 100 20.49 13.66 20.57
C TYR A 100 20.48 13.82 19.05
N ARG A 101 20.39 12.68 18.34
CA ARG A 101 20.20 12.68 16.88
C ARG A 101 18.83 13.23 16.54
N GLN A 102 18.81 14.26 15.69
CA GLN A 102 17.57 14.92 15.26
C GLN A 102 16.92 14.25 14.06
N THR A 103 17.71 13.50 13.29
CA THR A 103 17.26 12.80 12.09
C THR A 103 17.87 11.42 12.03
N TRP A 104 17.07 10.47 11.56
CA TRP A 104 17.50 9.12 11.24
C TRP A 104 16.61 8.58 10.13
N SER A 105 17.17 7.78 9.24
CA SER A 105 16.46 7.12 8.15
C SER A 105 16.99 5.70 8.01
N ALA A 106 16.08 4.74 7.86
CA ALA A 106 16.41 3.37 7.44
C ALA A 106 16.78 3.29 5.96
N LEU A 107 16.38 4.28 5.17
CA LEU A 107 16.62 4.38 3.75
C LEU A 107 17.91 5.16 3.49
N ALA A 108 18.83 4.55 2.77
CA ALA A 108 20.02 5.20 2.21
C ALA A 108 19.73 5.86 0.85
N ASP A 109 18.71 5.37 0.13
CA ASP A 109 18.20 5.94 -1.12
C ASP A 109 16.67 5.88 -1.15
N THR A 110 16.05 6.70 -1.98
CA THR A 110 14.60 6.75 -2.14
C THR A 110 14.08 5.62 -3.02
N LEU A 111 12.91 5.07 -2.67
CA LEU A 111 12.18 4.18 -3.58
C LEU A 111 11.73 4.95 -4.84
N PRO A 112 11.72 4.31 -6.02
CA PRO A 112 11.11 4.89 -7.21
C PRO A 112 9.66 5.30 -6.93
N LEU A 113 9.17 6.37 -7.57
CA LEU A 113 7.85 6.92 -7.26
C LEU A 113 6.73 5.89 -7.44
N ASN A 114 6.83 4.99 -8.42
CA ASN A 114 5.86 3.94 -8.70
C ASN A 114 6.01 2.68 -7.83
N VAL A 115 6.89 2.70 -6.83
CA VAL A 115 7.10 1.60 -5.88
C VAL A 115 6.71 2.05 -4.47
N HIS A 116 5.95 1.20 -3.78
CA HIS A 116 5.60 1.39 -2.37
C HIS A 116 6.10 0.22 -1.53
N LEU A 117 6.70 0.54 -0.37
CA LEU A 117 7.08 -0.44 0.65
C LEU A 117 5.86 -0.76 1.50
N LEU A 118 5.15 -1.83 1.11
CA LEU A 118 3.92 -2.26 1.77
C LEU A 118 4.19 -2.93 3.13
N THR A 119 5.31 -3.63 3.28
CA THR A 119 5.67 -4.28 4.55
C THR A 119 7.18 -4.24 4.73
N LEU A 120 7.62 -3.86 5.92
CA LEU A 120 8.96 -4.10 6.44
C LEU A 120 8.80 -4.55 7.89
N ASP A 121 8.89 -5.85 8.11
CA ASP A 121 8.66 -6.46 9.42
C ASP A 121 9.87 -7.29 9.84
N GLN A 122 10.27 -7.18 11.10
CA GLN A 122 11.44 -7.88 11.63
C GLN A 122 11.01 -9.18 12.30
N LEU A 123 11.28 -10.31 11.65
CA LEU A 123 10.92 -11.65 12.15
C LEU A 123 11.95 -12.19 13.14
N GLY A 124 13.20 -11.76 13.02
CA GLY A 124 14.31 -12.16 13.87
C GLY A 124 15.40 -11.08 13.92
N PRO A 125 16.50 -11.30 14.66
CA PRO A 125 17.55 -10.29 14.81
C PRO A 125 18.12 -9.79 13.48
N LYS A 126 18.14 -10.63 12.44
CA LYS A 126 18.66 -10.32 11.11
C LYS A 126 17.69 -10.66 9.98
N ASP A 127 16.49 -11.13 10.30
CA ASP A 127 15.54 -11.66 9.33
C ASP A 127 14.34 -10.72 9.20
N PHE A 128 14.02 -10.34 7.96
CA PHE A 128 12.97 -9.39 7.64
C PHE A 128 12.00 -9.97 6.63
N LEU A 129 10.72 -9.64 6.78
CA LEU A 129 9.70 -9.80 5.76
C LEU A 129 9.51 -8.46 5.04
N VAL A 130 9.77 -8.46 3.73
CA VAL A 130 9.67 -7.28 2.88
C VAL A 130 8.60 -7.51 1.83
N ARG A 131 7.63 -6.58 1.73
CA ARG A 131 6.70 -6.52 0.61
C ARG A 131 6.83 -5.19 -0.10
N VAL A 132 7.00 -5.28 -1.41
CA VAL A 132 7.05 -4.12 -2.31
C VAL A 132 5.98 -4.28 -3.37
N GLU A 133 5.33 -3.18 -3.70
CA GLU A 133 4.26 -3.15 -4.70
C GLU A 133 4.47 -2.05 -5.73
N HIS A 134 4.01 -2.31 -6.95
CA HIS A 134 3.82 -1.30 -7.97
C HIS A 134 2.36 -0.87 -7.98
N TYR A 135 2.08 0.28 -7.38
CA TYR A 135 0.70 0.69 -7.07
C TYR A 135 0.00 1.48 -8.18
N PHE A 136 0.63 1.59 -9.35
CA PHE A 136 0.04 2.06 -10.61
C PHE A 136 -0.45 0.90 -11.46
N GLU A 137 -1.60 1.08 -12.10
CA GLU A 137 -2.20 0.18 -13.09
C GLU A 137 -1.57 0.37 -14.48
N LEU A 138 -1.75 -0.61 -15.37
CA LEU A 138 -1.34 -0.48 -16.75
C LEU A 138 -2.10 0.67 -17.45
N TYR A 139 -1.38 1.53 -18.17
CA TYR A 139 -1.92 2.68 -18.91
C TYR A 139 -2.56 3.80 -18.06
N GLU A 140 -2.30 3.83 -16.75
CA GLU A 140 -2.73 4.95 -15.89
C GLU A 140 -1.89 6.21 -16.08
N ASP A 141 -0.57 6.06 -16.23
CA ASP A 141 0.40 7.15 -16.38
C ASP A 141 1.49 6.78 -17.38
N ASP A 142 1.82 7.70 -18.30
CA ASP A 142 2.78 7.47 -19.39
C ASP A 142 4.20 7.15 -18.90
N THR A 143 4.55 7.57 -17.68
CA THR A 143 5.88 7.39 -17.09
C THR A 143 5.85 6.26 -16.05
N TYR A 144 4.88 6.31 -15.13
CA TYR A 144 4.87 5.49 -13.93
C TYR A 144 4.12 4.16 -14.06
N SER A 145 3.34 3.96 -15.12
CA SER A 145 2.69 2.67 -15.43
C SER A 145 3.57 1.69 -16.22
N LYS A 146 4.89 1.80 -16.09
CA LYS A 146 5.89 0.95 -16.77
C LYS A 146 6.63 0.08 -15.76
N PRO A 147 7.13 -1.11 -16.17
CA PRO A 147 7.97 -1.92 -15.29
C PRO A 147 9.15 -1.12 -14.74
N VAL A 148 9.45 -1.32 -13.47
CA VAL A 148 10.54 -0.63 -12.76
C VAL A 148 11.45 -1.66 -12.11
N THR A 149 12.75 -1.42 -12.22
CA THR A 149 13.79 -2.22 -11.57
C THR A 149 14.54 -1.35 -10.58
N PHE A 150 14.73 -1.85 -9.37
CA PHE A 150 15.49 -1.17 -8.32
C PHE A 150 16.23 -2.20 -7.46
N ASP A 151 17.27 -1.73 -6.79
CA ASP A 151 18.11 -2.56 -5.93
C ASP A 151 17.72 -2.38 -4.46
N LEU A 152 17.27 -3.45 -3.79
CA LEU A 152 16.97 -3.43 -2.36
C LEU A 152 18.21 -3.13 -1.52
N GLN A 153 19.39 -3.62 -1.91
CA GLN A 153 20.61 -3.41 -1.14
C GLN A 153 20.97 -1.93 -1.09
N SER A 154 20.89 -1.23 -2.22
CA SER A 154 21.17 0.21 -2.28
C SER A 154 20.20 1.02 -1.42
N ILE A 155 18.91 0.68 -1.45
CA ILE A 155 17.87 1.39 -0.69
C ILE A 155 18.03 1.18 0.83
N PHE A 156 18.25 -0.06 1.28
CA PHE A 156 18.31 -0.41 2.71
C PHE A 156 19.73 -0.53 3.27
N LYS A 157 20.74 0.01 2.58
CA LYS A 157 22.14 -0.05 3.02
C LYS A 157 22.38 0.50 4.42
N ALA A 158 21.57 1.46 4.87
CA ALA A 158 21.71 2.10 6.18
C ALA A 158 21.40 1.16 7.36
N ILE A 159 20.65 0.07 7.13
CA ILE A 159 20.29 -0.91 8.16
C ILE A 159 21.12 -2.20 8.09
N GLY A 160 21.85 -2.45 7.00
CA GLY A 160 22.80 -3.56 6.89
C GLY A 160 23.11 -3.99 5.46
N THR A 161 23.96 -5.00 5.34
CA THR A 161 24.22 -5.71 4.08
C THR A 161 23.31 -6.93 4.01
N ILE A 162 22.58 -7.08 2.92
CA ILE A 162 21.73 -8.23 2.63
C ILE A 162 22.64 -9.41 2.28
N SER A 163 22.47 -10.51 2.99
CA SER A 163 23.21 -11.76 2.78
C SER A 163 22.41 -12.77 1.94
N ASN A 164 21.07 -12.72 2.04
CA ASN A 164 20.18 -13.61 1.30
C ASN A 164 18.81 -12.97 1.08
N THR A 165 18.18 -13.27 -0.06
CA THR A 165 16.82 -12.85 -0.41
C THR A 165 16.08 -14.03 -1.01
N VAL A 166 14.93 -14.41 -0.44
CA VAL A 166 14.08 -15.49 -0.95
C VAL A 166 12.69 -14.95 -1.25
N GLU A 167 12.21 -15.15 -2.48
CA GLU A 167 10.86 -14.72 -2.87
C GLU A 167 9.82 -15.75 -2.44
N LEU A 168 8.76 -15.26 -1.80
CA LEU A 168 7.67 -16.07 -1.26
C LEU A 168 6.34 -15.74 -1.96
N THR A 169 5.35 -16.59 -1.75
CA THR A 169 3.95 -16.26 -2.02
C THR A 169 3.49 -15.09 -1.13
N LEU A 170 2.38 -14.44 -1.49
CA LEU A 170 1.86 -13.27 -0.75
C LEU A 170 1.63 -13.54 0.74
N GLY A 171 1.20 -14.77 1.07
CA GLY A 171 0.99 -15.26 2.43
C GLY A 171 2.27 -15.50 3.24
N ALA A 172 3.45 -15.34 2.62
CA ALA A 172 4.77 -15.53 3.25
C ALA A 172 4.98 -16.92 3.87
N ASN A 173 4.35 -17.96 3.31
CA ASN A 173 4.34 -19.32 3.88
C ASN A 173 4.87 -20.40 2.91
N LEU A 174 5.22 -20.02 1.68
CA LEU A 174 5.71 -20.92 0.64
C LEU A 174 6.67 -20.16 -0.26
N GLU A 175 7.81 -20.75 -0.62
CA GLU A 175 8.71 -20.18 -1.63
C GLU A 175 8.01 -20.10 -2.99
N LEU A 176 8.23 -19.01 -3.72
CA LEU A 176 7.54 -18.82 -4.99
C LEU A 176 7.94 -19.87 -6.04
N SER A 177 9.18 -20.37 -5.96
CA SER A 177 9.72 -21.49 -6.74
C SER A 177 8.91 -22.77 -6.59
N ASP A 178 8.35 -23.01 -5.40
CA ASP A 178 7.57 -24.21 -5.07
C ASP A 178 6.08 -24.10 -5.45
N LEU A 179 5.64 -22.91 -5.89
CA LEU A 179 4.24 -22.66 -6.22
C LEU A 179 3.82 -23.43 -7.49
N LYS A 180 2.90 -24.39 -7.32
CA LYS A 180 2.25 -25.11 -8.44
C LYS A 180 0.85 -24.56 -8.67
N ARG A 181 0.62 -24.01 -9.86
CA ARG A 181 -0.71 -23.54 -10.29
C ARG A 181 -1.47 -24.67 -11.00
N LEU A 182 -2.78 -24.70 -10.81
CA LEU A 182 -3.67 -25.57 -11.56
C LEU A 182 -3.84 -24.99 -12.98
N ASP A 183 -3.79 -25.88 -13.97
CA ASP A 183 -4.09 -25.54 -15.36
C ASP A 183 -5.59 -25.71 -15.61
N TRP A 184 -6.25 -24.61 -15.97
CA TRP A 184 -7.67 -24.59 -16.27
C TRP A 184 -7.88 -24.34 -17.76
N VAL A 185 -8.80 -25.09 -18.37
CA VAL A 185 -9.31 -24.78 -19.71
C VAL A 185 -10.50 -23.85 -19.54
N THR A 186 -10.38 -22.63 -20.02
CA THR A 186 -11.47 -21.63 -20.00
C THR A 186 -12.16 -21.58 -21.36
N ASP A 187 -13.47 -21.34 -21.35
CA ASP A 187 -14.25 -21.20 -22.58
C ASP A 187 -13.64 -20.11 -23.48
N GLY A 188 -13.32 -20.47 -24.73
CA GLY A 188 -12.71 -19.57 -25.71
C GLY A 188 -11.18 -19.65 -25.84
N GLU A 189 -10.48 -20.39 -24.97
CA GLU A 189 -9.06 -20.70 -25.17
C GLU A 189 -8.89 -22.09 -25.81
N SER A 190 -8.38 -22.15 -27.05
CA SER A 190 -7.85 -23.41 -27.63
C SER A 190 -6.61 -23.79 -26.82
N SER A 191 -6.68 -24.87 -26.03
CA SER A 191 -5.66 -25.44 -25.14
C SER A 191 -4.25 -24.88 -25.38
N SER A 192 -3.98 -23.69 -24.85
CA SER A 192 -2.66 -23.07 -24.94
C SER A 192 -2.01 -23.34 -23.60
N THR A 193 -1.02 -24.23 -23.60
CA THR A 193 -0.17 -24.46 -22.46
C THR A 193 0.48 -23.12 -22.12
N LYS A 194 -0.03 -22.41 -21.10
CA LYS A 194 0.57 -21.17 -20.63
C LYS A 194 1.99 -21.53 -20.22
N LYS A 195 2.98 -21.02 -20.96
CA LYS A 195 4.39 -21.17 -20.61
C LYS A 195 4.54 -20.63 -19.20
N THR A 196 4.80 -21.51 -18.24
CA THR A 196 5.30 -21.15 -16.93
C THR A 196 6.46 -20.19 -17.18
N SER A 197 6.29 -18.95 -16.77
CA SER A 197 7.31 -17.91 -16.93
C SER A 197 8.60 -18.46 -16.36
N LYS A 198 9.64 -18.49 -17.20
CA LYS A 198 11.00 -18.91 -16.85
C LYS A 198 11.39 -18.38 -15.48
N GLU A 199 12.02 -19.25 -14.69
CA GLU A 199 12.76 -18.90 -13.47
C GLU A 199 13.38 -17.52 -13.64
N ARG A 200 12.83 -16.54 -12.93
CA ARG A 200 13.46 -15.23 -12.83
C ARG A 200 14.62 -15.46 -11.87
N SER A 201 15.81 -15.59 -12.43
CA SER A 201 17.07 -15.35 -11.71
C SER A 201 16.92 -14.01 -10.99
N LEU A 202 16.71 -14.05 -9.68
CA LEU A 202 16.96 -12.89 -8.84
C LEU A 202 18.47 -12.71 -8.86
N ASP A 203 18.95 -11.64 -9.48
CA ASP A 203 20.30 -11.13 -9.18
C ASP A 203 20.21 -10.56 -7.75
N ASP A 204 20.32 -11.45 -6.74
CA ASP A 204 20.27 -11.36 -5.27
C ASP A 204 19.39 -10.27 -4.59
N THR A 205 19.39 -9.04 -5.06
CA THR A 205 18.72 -7.86 -4.48
C THR A 205 18.06 -6.94 -5.51
N ASN A 206 18.26 -7.16 -6.82
CA ASN A 206 17.60 -6.43 -7.89
C ASN A 206 16.18 -6.95 -8.12
N ILE A 207 15.19 -6.10 -7.86
CA ILE A 207 13.77 -6.42 -8.00
C ILE A 207 13.19 -5.64 -9.16
N THR A 208 12.60 -6.38 -10.11
CA THR A 208 11.70 -5.82 -11.12
C THR A 208 10.25 -6.02 -10.70
N LEU A 209 9.45 -4.95 -10.76
CA LEU A 209 8.01 -4.97 -10.58
C LEU A 209 7.31 -4.51 -11.87
N ASN A 210 6.31 -5.27 -12.29
CA ASN A 210 5.35 -4.85 -13.31
C ASN A 210 4.18 -4.07 -12.67
N PRO A 211 3.38 -3.32 -13.45
CA PRO A 211 2.16 -2.68 -12.95
C PRO A 211 1.28 -3.63 -12.15
N MET A 212 0.73 -3.13 -11.03
CA MET A 212 -0.08 -3.85 -10.03
C MET A 212 0.59 -5.06 -9.36
N GLN A 213 1.88 -5.30 -9.59
CA GLN A 213 2.55 -6.44 -9.00
C GLN A 213 2.93 -6.16 -7.54
N ILE A 214 2.60 -7.10 -6.66
CA ILE A 214 3.12 -7.19 -5.29
C ILE A 214 4.08 -8.38 -5.23
N ARG A 215 5.29 -8.16 -4.71
CA ARG A 215 6.27 -9.24 -4.46
C ARG A 215 6.63 -9.27 -2.98
N THR A 216 6.78 -10.48 -2.45
CA THR A 216 7.02 -10.75 -1.03
C THR A 216 8.34 -11.48 -0.89
N PHE A 217 9.18 -11.05 0.04
CA PHE A 217 10.52 -11.59 0.24
C PHE A 217 10.82 -11.79 1.72
N THR A 218 11.55 -12.85 2.05
CA THR A 218 12.38 -12.88 3.24
C THR A 218 13.76 -12.35 2.89
N VAL A 219 14.27 -11.44 3.71
CA VAL A 219 15.56 -10.79 3.55
C VAL A 219 16.37 -11.02 4.82
N ALA A 220 17.54 -11.64 4.68
CA ALA A 220 18.48 -11.83 5.78
C ALA A 220 19.62 -10.82 5.66
N LEU A 221 20.03 -10.23 6.78
CA LEU A 221 21.21 -9.37 6.88
C LEU A 221 22.45 -10.18 7.28
N ALA A 222 23.63 -9.71 6.87
CA ALA A 222 24.93 -10.29 7.19
C ALA A 222 25.32 -10.13 8.66
#